data_AF-A0A0M0J7E9-F1
#
_entry.id   AF-A0A0M0J7E9-F1
#
_cell.length_a   1.000
_cell.length_b   1.000
_cell.length_c   1.000
_cell.angle_alpha   90.00
_cell.angle_beta   90.00
_cell.angle_gamma   90.00
#
_symmetry.space_group_name_H-M   'P 1'
#
loop_
_entity.id
_entity.type
_entity.pdbx_description
1 polymer ?
#
loop_
_entity_poly.entity_id
_entity_poly.type
_entity_poly.pdbx_seq_one_letter_code
_entity_poly.pdbx_strand_id
1 'polypeptide(L)'
;MLVRLGLVDADSKPIFCASAKGKMIAKGPTKQRTKLPAVPPESLRRSSRKRGDNPEYGPEVVDSYGDEDEEVSGKKRKLDPERNGKLGAKDDEAAVQADMLEAATEFLRAAREALLQFVSSADGEAPATAEGWHAEAVQRWGPQVGGETGDERDWETYVSSRLSKPPPTSSLDLLQEYYAADTWQLLCCCVLMTRCSSWATKHRCISGFFEAFPTPSAFLSKVVLAGETADLKPIIHSLGLFDDRLKSLVNVTRAFLFGDDAFEVGLQGEHKIKGVGEFGYHSWLIFCRDEGATLKATDETLKGFCRWRSRHAQAEETCKNATAS
;
A
#
# COMPACT_ATOMS: atom_id res chain seq x y z
N MET A 1 -11.23 2.49 3.21
CA MET A 1 -11.73 3.01 1.91
C MET A 1 -13.26 2.93 1.76
N LEU A 2 -13.92 1.84 2.18
CA LEU A 2 -15.39 1.63 2.00
C LEU A 2 -16.30 2.59 2.79
N VAL A 3 -15.91 3.04 3.98
CA VAL A 3 -16.73 3.98 4.79
C VAL A 3 -16.74 5.38 4.15
N ARG A 4 -15.67 5.77 3.45
CA ARG A 4 -15.59 7.03 2.71
C ARG A 4 -16.38 6.99 1.39
N LEU A 5 -16.83 5.78 1.00
CA LEU A 5 -17.63 5.50 -0.19
C LEU A 5 -19.11 5.22 0.14
N GLY A 6 -19.54 5.34 1.41
CA GLY A 6 -20.95 5.21 1.80
C GLY A 6 -21.57 3.82 1.65
N LEU A 7 -20.76 2.76 1.55
CA LEU A 7 -21.24 1.39 1.26
C LEU A 7 -21.48 0.51 2.50
N VAL A 8 -21.20 1.01 3.72
CA VAL A 8 -21.47 0.29 4.98
C VAL A 8 -21.82 1.29 6.07
N ASP A 9 -22.91 1.02 6.81
CA ASP A 9 -23.32 1.83 7.96
C ASP A 9 -22.29 1.75 9.11
N ALA A 10 -22.09 2.88 9.80
CA ALA A 10 -21.07 3.06 10.84
C ALA A 10 -21.27 2.20 12.11
N ASP A 11 -22.39 1.49 12.25
CA ASP A 11 -22.80 0.82 13.49
C ASP A 11 -22.75 -0.73 13.47
N SER A 12 -22.17 -1.35 12.43
CA SER A 12 -22.06 -2.82 12.41
C SER A 12 -20.95 -3.32 13.36
N LYS A 13 -21.35 -3.82 14.53
CA LYS A 13 -20.44 -4.43 15.53
C LYS A 13 -19.81 -5.73 14.98
N PRO A 14 -18.49 -5.93 15.09
CA PRO A 14 -17.90 -7.22 14.77
C PRO A 14 -18.21 -8.25 15.88
N ILE A 15 -18.75 -9.39 15.46
CA ILE A 15 -18.89 -10.60 16.29
C ILE A 15 -17.49 -11.21 16.43
N PHE A 16 -16.90 -11.14 17.62
CA PHE A 16 -15.77 -12.00 17.97
C PHE A 16 -16.03 -12.74 19.28
N CYS A 17 -15.98 -14.07 19.15
CA CYS A 17 -16.15 -15.07 20.18
C CYS A 17 -14.98 -15.03 21.19
N ALA A 18 -15.31 -15.13 22.47
CA ALA A 18 -14.38 -15.19 23.59
C ALA A 18 -13.75 -16.59 23.73
N SER A 19 -12.45 -16.66 24.09
CA SER A 19 -11.98 -17.71 25.02
C SER A 19 -10.57 -17.47 25.60
N ALA A 20 -10.54 -17.61 26.94
CA ALA A 20 -9.52 -18.24 27.80
C ALA A 20 -8.16 -17.58 28.13
N LYS A 21 -7.91 -17.66 29.44
CA LYS A 21 -6.77 -17.20 30.25
C LYS A 21 -5.51 -18.07 30.07
N GLY A 22 -4.34 -17.44 30.26
CA GLY A 22 -3.36 -17.95 31.24
C GLY A 22 -1.93 -18.31 30.78
N LYS A 23 -0.98 -17.60 31.40
CA LYS A 23 0.35 -18.01 31.93
C LYS A 23 1.62 -17.77 31.07
N MET A 24 2.55 -17.04 31.70
CA MET A 24 3.93 -16.80 31.26
C MET A 24 4.82 -18.02 31.45
N ILE A 25 5.76 -18.25 30.53
CA ILE A 25 6.96 -19.08 30.72
C ILE A 25 8.17 -18.40 30.05
N ALA A 26 9.31 -18.45 30.75
CA ALA A 26 10.58 -17.79 30.44
C ALA A 26 11.32 -18.36 29.20
N LYS A 27 12.18 -17.51 28.61
CA LYS A 27 13.03 -17.80 27.44
C LYS A 27 14.18 -18.76 27.79
N GLY A 28 14.29 -19.85 27.03
CA GLY A 28 15.49 -20.71 26.93
C GLY A 28 16.17 -20.57 25.55
N PRO A 29 17.40 -21.09 25.37
CA PRO A 29 18.25 -20.76 24.24
C PRO A 29 17.85 -21.49 22.95
N THR A 30 18.11 -20.83 21.82
CA THR A 30 17.83 -21.21 20.44
C THR A 30 18.42 -22.57 20.06
N LYS A 31 17.57 -23.55 19.73
CA LYS A 31 18.00 -24.82 19.12
C LYS A 31 17.96 -24.72 17.59
N GLN A 32 18.98 -25.26 16.93
CA GLN A 32 19.05 -25.40 15.48
C GLN A 32 17.88 -26.27 14.97
N ARG A 33 17.32 -25.93 13.80
CA ARG A 33 16.22 -26.67 13.15
C ARG A 33 16.63 -28.11 12.86
N THR A 34 16.14 -29.05 13.66
CA THR A 34 16.13 -30.48 13.33
C THR A 34 15.22 -30.70 12.11
N LYS A 35 15.70 -31.46 11.12
CA LYS A 35 14.89 -31.87 9.95
C LYS A 35 13.65 -32.62 10.45
N LEU A 36 12.48 -32.31 9.88
CA LEU A 36 11.23 -33.02 10.18
C LEU A 36 11.42 -34.53 9.90
N PRO A 37 10.99 -35.42 10.81
CA PRO A 37 11.05 -36.86 10.55
C PRO A 37 10.15 -37.23 9.36
N ALA A 38 10.56 -38.26 8.62
CA ALA A 38 9.83 -38.76 7.47
C ALA A 38 8.40 -39.19 7.87
N VAL A 39 7.46 -38.91 6.97
CA VAL A 39 6.05 -39.24 7.13
C VAL A 39 5.90 -40.77 7.28
N PRO A 40 5.25 -41.28 8.35
CA PRO A 40 5.08 -42.72 8.54
C PRO A 40 4.22 -43.35 7.43
N PRO A 41 4.45 -44.62 7.10
CA PRO A 41 3.64 -45.34 6.12
C PRO A 41 2.17 -45.40 6.54
N GLU A 42 1.26 -45.40 5.54
CA GLU A 42 -0.20 -45.31 5.66
C GLU A 42 -0.81 -46.25 6.74
N SER A 43 -0.20 -47.42 6.92
CA SER A 43 -0.62 -48.47 7.87
C SER A 43 -0.48 -48.10 9.36
N LEU A 44 0.28 -47.04 9.67
CA LEU A 44 0.48 -46.52 11.02
C LEU A 44 -0.34 -45.25 11.32
N ARG A 45 -1.05 -44.70 10.32
CA ARG A 45 -1.84 -43.47 10.50
C ARG A 45 -3.21 -43.69 11.15
N ARG A 46 -3.68 -44.94 11.24
CA ARG A 46 -5.01 -45.27 11.80
C ARG A 46 -4.90 -45.74 13.25
N SER A 47 -5.83 -45.27 14.08
CA SER A 47 -6.02 -45.69 15.47
C SER A 47 -6.18 -47.22 15.59
N SER A 48 -5.56 -47.83 16.60
CA SER A 48 -5.57 -49.28 16.84
C SER A 48 -6.96 -49.89 16.99
N ARG A 49 -7.98 -49.05 17.31
CA ARG A 49 -9.38 -49.48 17.47
C ARG A 49 -10.13 -49.69 16.15
N LYS A 50 -9.56 -49.33 14.99
CA LYS A 50 -10.17 -49.51 13.66
C LYS A 50 -9.30 -50.34 12.71
N ARG A 51 -8.44 -51.22 13.25
CA ARG A 51 -7.69 -52.18 12.44
C ARG A 51 -8.59 -53.37 12.10
N GLY A 52 -9.13 -53.39 10.88
CA GLY A 52 -9.91 -54.53 10.36
C GLY A 52 -11.21 -54.15 9.66
N ASP A 53 -11.71 -52.93 9.87
CA ASP A 53 -12.90 -52.46 9.17
C ASP A 53 -12.52 -51.99 7.76
N ASN A 54 -13.06 -52.67 6.76
CA ASN A 54 -13.07 -52.14 5.41
C ASN A 54 -13.95 -50.88 5.39
N PRO A 55 -13.50 -49.77 4.78
CA PRO A 55 -14.31 -48.56 4.68
C PRO A 55 -15.62 -48.88 3.93
N GLU A 56 -16.76 -48.40 4.45
CA GLU A 56 -18.08 -48.58 3.82
C GLU A 56 -18.15 -47.98 2.40
N TYR A 57 -17.23 -47.07 2.07
CA TYR A 57 -17.09 -46.48 0.74
C TYR A 57 -15.64 -46.54 0.28
N GLY A 58 -15.41 -47.16 -0.88
CA GLY A 58 -14.11 -47.20 -1.54
C GLY A 58 -13.76 -45.88 -2.24
N PRO A 59 -12.50 -45.68 -2.64
CA PRO A 59 -12.06 -44.46 -3.33
C PRO A 59 -12.88 -44.16 -4.60
N GLU A 60 -13.38 -45.19 -5.29
CA GLU A 60 -14.23 -45.02 -6.48
C GLU A 60 -15.59 -44.37 -6.20
N VAL A 61 -16.13 -44.48 -4.98
CA VAL A 61 -17.40 -43.84 -4.61
C VAL A 61 -17.21 -42.37 -4.23
N VAL A 62 -16.01 -42.02 -3.75
CA VAL A 62 -15.65 -40.63 -3.43
C VAL A 62 -15.35 -39.85 -4.70
N ASP A 63 -14.78 -40.51 -5.72
CA ASP A 63 -14.46 -39.89 -7.01
C ASP A 63 -15.65 -39.81 -7.98
N SER A 64 -16.77 -40.47 -7.69
CA SER A 64 -18.00 -40.42 -8.52
C SER A 64 -19.01 -39.33 -8.10
N TYR A 65 -18.83 -38.70 -6.93
CA TYR A 65 -19.64 -37.55 -6.50
C TYR A 65 -19.15 -36.26 -7.19
N GLY A 66 -19.50 -36.12 -8.48
CA GLY A 66 -19.18 -34.94 -9.27
C GLY A 66 -19.40 -35.07 -10.78
N ASP A 67 -19.74 -36.26 -11.27
CA ASP A 67 -19.82 -36.57 -12.71
C ASP A 67 -21.21 -37.10 -13.13
N GLU A 68 -22.26 -36.77 -12.37
CA GLU A 68 -23.65 -37.11 -12.70
C GLU A 68 -24.37 -35.91 -13.33
N ASP A 69 -23.96 -35.53 -14.53
CA ASP A 69 -24.79 -34.83 -15.52
C ASP A 69 -24.33 -35.23 -16.94
N GLU A 70 -24.31 -36.52 -17.25
CA GLU A 70 -24.50 -36.98 -18.63
C GLU A 70 -25.10 -38.39 -18.69
N GLU A 71 -26.36 -38.42 -19.11
CA GLU A 71 -27.24 -39.58 -19.19
C GLU A 71 -26.84 -40.61 -20.28
N VAL A 72 -27.11 -41.88 -19.95
CA VAL A 72 -27.77 -42.89 -20.80
C VAL A 72 -27.00 -43.47 -22.01
N SER A 73 -26.91 -44.81 -21.93
CA SER A 73 -26.75 -45.82 -22.99
C SER A 73 -25.34 -46.14 -23.47
N GLY A 74 -24.94 -47.38 -23.16
CA GLY A 74 -23.67 -47.95 -23.54
C GLY A 74 -23.52 -48.16 -25.04
N LYS A 75 -22.35 -47.78 -25.57
CA LYS A 75 -21.65 -48.45 -26.66
C LYS A 75 -20.17 -48.04 -26.60
N LYS A 76 -19.30 -48.99 -26.26
CA LYS A 76 -17.83 -48.83 -26.32
C LYS A 76 -17.41 -48.36 -27.72
N ARG A 77 -16.91 -47.14 -27.85
CA ARG A 77 -16.12 -46.70 -29.01
C ARG A 77 -14.65 -46.67 -28.60
N LYS A 78 -13.81 -47.37 -29.38
CA LYS A 78 -12.35 -47.37 -29.24
C LYS A 78 -11.84 -45.92 -29.40
N LEU A 79 -10.99 -45.47 -28.48
CA LEU A 79 -10.33 -44.17 -28.57
C LEU A 79 -9.25 -44.21 -29.66
N ASP A 80 -9.30 -43.24 -30.55
CA ASP A 80 -8.25 -42.89 -31.52
C ASP A 80 -7.07 -42.19 -30.81
N PRO A 81 -5.80 -42.43 -31.16
CA PRO A 81 -4.64 -41.82 -30.48
C PRO A 81 -4.36 -40.35 -30.85
N GLU A 82 -5.18 -39.71 -31.68
CA GLU A 82 -4.90 -38.37 -32.23
C GLU A 82 -5.46 -37.19 -31.41
N ARG A 83 -5.69 -37.36 -30.11
CA ARG A 83 -6.09 -36.24 -29.23
C ARG A 83 -5.05 -35.89 -28.18
N ASN A 84 -3.77 -35.91 -28.56
CA ASN A 84 -2.72 -35.24 -27.81
C ASN A 84 -2.68 -33.76 -28.20
N GLY A 85 -3.62 -32.99 -27.67
CA GLY A 85 -3.73 -31.55 -27.89
C GLY A 85 -4.19 -30.85 -26.61
N LYS A 86 -3.38 -30.92 -25.55
CA LYS A 86 -3.65 -30.22 -24.29
C LYS A 86 -2.37 -29.55 -23.78
N LEU A 87 -1.96 -28.51 -24.51
CA LEU A 87 -0.95 -27.54 -24.08
C LEU A 87 -1.47 -26.07 -24.16
N GLY A 88 -2.72 -25.81 -24.59
CA GLY A 88 -3.25 -24.44 -24.70
C GLY A 88 -3.99 -23.91 -23.45
N ALA A 89 -4.79 -24.75 -22.79
CA ALA A 89 -5.78 -24.25 -21.82
C ALA A 89 -5.21 -23.61 -20.54
N LYS A 90 -3.99 -23.96 -20.10
CA LYS A 90 -3.34 -23.32 -18.94
C LYS A 90 -2.68 -21.99 -19.31
N ASP A 91 -2.19 -21.90 -20.54
CA ASP A 91 -1.58 -20.68 -21.05
C ASP A 91 -2.69 -19.65 -21.37
N ASP A 92 -3.85 -20.12 -21.84
CA ASP A 92 -5.05 -19.30 -22.05
C ASP A 92 -5.60 -18.73 -20.73
N GLU A 93 -5.67 -19.53 -19.66
CA GLU A 93 -6.15 -19.07 -18.35
C GLU A 93 -5.17 -18.08 -17.68
N ALA A 94 -3.86 -18.30 -17.84
CA ALA A 94 -2.84 -17.37 -17.36
C ALA A 94 -2.84 -16.06 -18.15
N ALA A 95 -3.07 -16.11 -19.46
CA ALA A 95 -3.20 -14.92 -20.32
C ALA A 95 -4.44 -14.11 -19.94
N VAL A 96 -5.59 -14.75 -19.76
CA VAL A 96 -6.84 -14.08 -19.33
C VAL A 96 -6.67 -13.44 -17.95
N GLN A 97 -5.96 -14.11 -17.02
CA GLN A 97 -5.68 -13.54 -15.70
C GLN A 97 -4.70 -12.35 -15.78
N ALA A 98 -3.71 -12.39 -16.67
CA ALA A 98 -2.79 -11.30 -16.91
C ALA A 98 -3.50 -10.07 -17.50
N ASP A 99 -4.35 -10.28 -18.51
CA ASP A 99 -5.16 -9.22 -19.12
C ASP A 99 -6.11 -8.57 -18.11
N MET A 100 -6.73 -9.38 -17.23
CA MET A 100 -7.60 -8.88 -16.17
C MET A 100 -6.83 -8.06 -15.13
N LEU A 101 -5.62 -8.48 -14.77
CA LEU A 101 -4.74 -7.73 -13.87
C LEU A 101 -4.28 -6.42 -14.51
N GLU A 102 -3.91 -6.44 -15.78
CA GLU A 102 -3.52 -5.25 -16.52
C GLU A 102 -4.68 -4.25 -16.58
N ALA A 103 -5.88 -4.69 -16.98
CA ALA A 103 -7.09 -3.86 -16.99
C ALA A 103 -7.41 -3.29 -15.59
N ALA A 104 -7.25 -4.08 -14.52
CA ALA A 104 -7.43 -3.60 -13.15
C ALA A 104 -6.38 -2.53 -12.78
N THR A 105 -5.12 -2.71 -13.19
CA THR A 105 -4.07 -1.70 -12.95
C THR A 105 -4.29 -0.43 -13.74
N GLU A 106 -4.78 -0.53 -14.98
CA GLU A 106 -5.15 0.63 -15.81
C GLU A 106 -6.31 1.40 -15.19
N PHE A 107 -7.35 0.70 -14.73
CA PHE A 107 -8.45 1.31 -14.01
C PHE A 107 -7.97 2.05 -12.75
N LEU A 108 -7.09 1.43 -11.95
CA LEU A 108 -6.53 2.07 -10.76
C LEU A 108 -5.65 3.28 -11.11
N ARG A 109 -4.92 3.22 -12.22
CA ARG A 109 -4.13 4.35 -12.75
C ARG A 109 -5.03 5.52 -13.15
N ALA A 110 -6.09 5.25 -13.93
CA ALA A 110 -7.05 6.25 -14.37
C ALA A 110 -7.84 6.85 -13.18
N ALA A 111 -8.25 6.02 -12.22
CA ALA A 111 -8.88 6.48 -10.99
C ALA A 111 -7.93 7.37 -10.17
N ARG A 112 -6.64 7.03 -10.10
CA ARG A 112 -5.63 7.88 -9.45
C ARG A 112 -5.41 9.18 -10.20
N GLU A 113 -5.36 9.17 -11.53
CA GLU A 113 -5.24 10.38 -12.34
C GLU A 113 -6.44 11.31 -12.12
N ALA A 114 -7.66 10.77 -12.15
CA ALA A 114 -8.87 11.52 -11.81
C ALA A 114 -8.81 12.07 -10.37
N LEU A 115 -8.37 11.27 -9.39
CA LEU A 115 -8.19 11.74 -8.02
C LEU A 115 -7.14 12.86 -7.92
N LEU A 116 -6.05 12.79 -8.69
CA LEU A 116 -5.03 13.85 -8.75
C LEU A 116 -5.58 15.14 -9.39
N GLN A 117 -6.55 15.05 -10.30
CA GLN A 117 -7.24 16.23 -10.84
C GLN A 117 -8.15 16.89 -9.79
N PHE A 118 -8.80 16.11 -8.91
CA PHE A 118 -9.56 16.63 -7.75
C PHE A 118 -8.67 17.13 -6.60
N VAL A 119 -7.33 16.98 -6.72
CA VAL A 119 -6.34 17.53 -5.78
C VAL A 119 -6.00 18.99 -6.15
N SER A 120 -6.77 19.68 -6.98
CA SER A 120 -6.81 21.15 -7.08
C SER A 120 -8.26 21.67 -7.07
N SER A 121 -8.72 22.19 -5.92
CA SER A 121 -10.07 22.72 -5.63
C SER A 121 -11.27 21.88 -6.13
N ALA A 122 -12.48 22.19 -5.66
CA ALA A 122 -13.69 21.49 -6.10
C ALA A 122 -14.00 21.73 -7.60
N ASP A 123 -13.42 22.77 -8.20
CA ASP A 123 -13.70 23.25 -9.56
C ASP A 123 -12.44 23.32 -10.46
N GLY A 124 -11.26 22.89 -9.99
CA GLY A 124 -10.01 22.96 -10.76
C GLY A 124 -9.34 24.34 -10.79
N GLU A 125 -10.01 25.38 -10.32
CA GLU A 125 -9.46 26.75 -10.25
C GLU A 125 -8.78 27.03 -8.91
N ALA A 126 -7.63 27.69 -8.96
CA ALA A 126 -6.91 28.10 -7.76
C ALA A 126 -7.69 29.19 -7.00
N PRO A 127 -7.73 29.15 -5.65
CA PRO A 127 -8.35 30.22 -4.87
C PRO A 127 -7.78 31.60 -5.21
N ALA A 128 -8.64 32.61 -5.33
CA ALA A 128 -8.23 33.98 -5.65
C ALA A 128 -7.86 34.82 -4.41
N THR A 129 -8.18 34.35 -3.20
CA THR A 129 -8.01 35.10 -1.95
C THR A 129 -7.20 34.28 -0.94
N ALA A 130 -6.49 34.98 -0.04
CA ALA A 130 -5.76 34.35 1.05
C ALA A 130 -6.68 33.50 1.97
N GLU A 131 -7.89 33.96 2.24
CA GLU A 131 -8.90 33.20 3.00
C GLU A 131 -9.32 31.92 2.26
N GLY A 132 -9.43 31.97 0.93
CA GLY A 132 -9.72 30.80 0.10
C GLY A 132 -8.59 29.78 0.15
N TRP A 133 -7.33 30.22 0.06
CA TRP A 133 -6.16 29.35 0.23
C TRP A 133 -6.09 28.73 1.63
N HIS A 134 -6.40 29.50 2.67
CA HIS A 134 -6.50 28.96 4.02
C HIS A 134 -7.61 27.91 4.16
N ALA A 135 -8.80 28.18 3.62
CA ALA A 135 -9.91 27.24 3.62
C ALA A 135 -9.55 25.93 2.89
N GLU A 136 -8.84 26.04 1.76
CA GLU A 136 -8.31 24.90 1.01
C GLU A 136 -7.32 24.08 1.85
N ALA A 137 -6.41 24.74 2.57
CA ALA A 137 -5.47 24.07 3.49
C ALA A 137 -6.22 23.30 4.59
N VAL A 138 -7.21 23.93 5.23
CA VAL A 138 -8.04 23.32 6.27
C VAL A 138 -8.82 22.12 5.73
N GLN A 139 -9.40 22.25 4.54
CA GLN A 139 -10.15 21.17 3.90
C GLN A 139 -9.26 19.94 3.64
N ARG A 140 -8.03 20.15 3.20
CA ARG A 140 -7.08 19.06 2.87
C ARG A 140 -6.45 18.42 4.08
N TRP A 141 -5.93 19.26 4.98
CA TRP A 141 -5.00 18.84 6.02
C TRP A 141 -5.58 18.96 7.42
N GLY A 142 -6.76 19.55 7.55
CA GLY A 142 -7.52 19.69 8.78
C GLY A 142 -7.24 21.00 9.53
N PRO A 143 -7.87 21.19 10.69
CA PRO A 143 -7.93 22.49 11.39
C PRO A 143 -6.62 22.94 12.03
N GLN A 144 -5.57 22.13 12.03
CA GLN A 144 -4.28 22.47 12.65
C GLN A 144 -3.26 23.00 11.63
N VAL A 145 -3.68 23.32 10.40
CA VAL A 145 -2.79 24.00 9.44
C VAL A 145 -2.31 25.34 9.97
N GLY A 146 -1.07 25.69 9.69
CA GLY A 146 -0.45 26.95 10.13
C GLY A 146 -0.14 27.07 11.63
N GLY A 147 -0.63 26.14 12.47
CA GLY A 147 -0.37 26.14 13.91
C GLY A 147 -1.16 27.19 14.67
N GLU A 148 -0.81 27.36 15.96
CA GLU A 148 -1.44 28.35 16.85
C GLU A 148 -0.83 29.76 16.71
N THR A 149 0.18 29.92 15.86
CA THR A 149 0.93 31.17 15.75
C THR A 149 0.11 32.20 14.96
N GLY A 150 -0.24 33.31 15.61
CA GLY A 150 -0.99 34.43 15.02
C GLY A 150 -0.20 35.29 14.03
N ASP A 151 0.78 34.70 13.34
CA ASP A 151 1.57 35.38 12.32
C ASP A 151 0.84 35.36 10.97
N GLU A 152 0.96 36.44 10.22
CA GLU A 152 0.43 36.56 8.87
C GLU A 152 1.19 35.59 7.95
N ARG A 153 0.49 34.55 7.46
CA ARG A 153 1.05 33.54 6.54
C ARG A 153 0.70 33.84 5.10
N ASP A 154 1.64 33.58 4.21
CA ASP A 154 1.36 33.47 2.79
C ASP A 154 0.70 32.11 2.50
N TRP A 155 -0.64 32.09 2.57
CA TRP A 155 -1.43 30.87 2.37
C TRP A 155 -1.32 30.30 0.96
N GLU A 156 -1.07 31.13 -0.05
CA GLU A 156 -0.88 30.67 -1.43
C GLU A 156 0.42 29.86 -1.53
N THR A 157 1.54 30.41 -1.03
CA THR A 157 2.81 29.69 -0.97
C THR A 157 2.72 28.48 -0.04
N TYR A 158 2.02 28.60 1.09
CA TYR A 158 1.77 27.50 2.03
C TYR A 158 1.16 26.28 1.35
N VAL A 159 0.05 26.49 0.63
CA VAL A 159 -0.65 25.40 -0.04
C VAL A 159 0.12 24.92 -1.25
N SER A 160 0.48 25.82 -2.16
CA SER A 160 1.10 25.45 -3.44
C SER A 160 2.42 24.70 -3.28
N SER A 161 3.23 25.05 -2.27
CA SER A 161 4.48 24.36 -1.99
C SER A 161 4.27 22.93 -1.47
N ARG A 162 3.17 22.66 -0.75
CA ARG A 162 2.85 21.34 -0.19
C ARG A 162 2.13 20.42 -1.17
N LEU A 163 1.53 20.99 -2.21
CA LEU A 163 0.99 20.21 -3.33
C LEU A 163 2.11 19.49 -4.06
N SER A 164 1.85 18.23 -4.37
CA SER A 164 2.76 17.38 -5.13
C SER A 164 2.54 17.56 -6.63
N LYS A 165 3.60 17.34 -7.39
CA LYS A 165 3.57 17.17 -8.85
C LYS A 165 4.13 15.79 -9.16
N PRO A 166 3.30 14.73 -9.02
CA PRO A 166 3.81 13.38 -9.12
C PRO A 166 4.19 13.02 -10.55
N PRO A 167 5.27 12.23 -10.73
CA PRO A 167 5.63 11.67 -12.02
C PRO A 167 4.53 10.72 -12.55
N PRO A 168 4.54 10.39 -13.84
CA PRO A 168 3.69 9.35 -14.38
C PRO A 168 3.93 8.02 -13.66
N THR A 169 2.88 7.20 -13.59
CA THR A 169 2.95 5.91 -12.91
C THR A 169 3.88 4.96 -13.65
N SER A 170 4.71 4.25 -12.91
CA SER A 170 5.63 3.26 -13.47
C SER A 170 5.07 1.85 -13.38
N SER A 171 5.63 0.95 -14.18
CA SER A 171 5.38 -0.49 -14.06
C SER A 171 6.11 -1.14 -12.87
N LEU A 172 6.82 -0.36 -12.05
CA LEU A 172 7.60 -0.85 -10.90
C LEU A 172 6.76 -1.00 -9.63
N ASP A 173 5.53 -0.47 -9.64
CA ASP A 173 4.55 -0.61 -8.57
C ASP A 173 5.07 -0.18 -7.19
N LEU A 174 5.76 0.96 -7.15
CA LEU A 174 6.34 1.45 -5.91
C LEU A 174 5.27 2.03 -5.00
N LEU A 175 5.31 1.68 -3.71
CA LEU A 175 4.35 2.18 -2.71
C LEU A 175 4.33 3.71 -2.65
N GLN A 176 5.46 4.38 -2.91
CA GLN A 176 5.53 5.83 -3.00
C GLN A 176 4.57 6.41 -4.03
N GLU A 177 4.36 5.74 -5.16
CA GLU A 177 3.50 6.23 -6.24
C GLU A 177 2.07 6.40 -5.72
N TYR A 178 1.55 5.42 -4.97
CA TYR A 178 0.19 5.47 -4.40
C TYR A 178 -0.07 6.68 -3.50
N TYR A 179 0.95 7.17 -2.80
CA TYR A 179 0.84 8.25 -1.83
C TYR A 179 1.48 9.56 -2.30
N ALA A 180 1.95 9.60 -3.56
CA ALA A 180 2.66 10.73 -4.11
C ALA A 180 1.79 11.98 -4.27
N ALA A 181 0.45 11.80 -4.33
CA ALA A 181 -0.54 12.88 -4.46
C ALA A 181 -0.47 13.91 -3.33
N ASP A 182 -0.08 13.49 -2.13
CA ASP A 182 0.02 14.33 -0.96
C ASP A 182 1.40 14.18 -0.32
N THR A 183 2.10 15.30 -0.16
CA THR A 183 3.48 15.32 0.33
C THR A 183 3.60 14.74 1.75
N TRP A 184 2.62 15.00 2.62
CA TRP A 184 2.61 14.43 3.97
C TRP A 184 2.42 12.92 3.92
N GLN A 185 1.48 12.43 3.10
CA GLN A 185 1.26 10.99 2.95
C GLN A 185 2.51 10.28 2.41
N LEU A 186 3.18 10.84 1.40
CA LEU A 186 4.42 10.28 0.87
C LEU A 186 5.51 10.16 1.95
N LEU A 187 5.73 11.24 2.72
CA LEU A 187 6.76 11.24 3.76
C LEU A 187 6.44 10.26 4.89
N CYS A 188 5.18 10.20 5.33
CA CYS A 188 4.72 9.20 6.29
C CYS A 188 4.88 7.77 5.76
N CYS A 189 4.56 7.53 4.49
CA CYS A 189 4.81 6.27 3.80
C CYS A 189 6.31 5.90 3.88
N CYS A 190 7.21 6.83 3.55
CA CYS A 190 8.66 6.59 3.62
C CYS A 190 9.15 6.23 5.04
N VAL A 191 8.64 6.94 6.06
CA VAL A 191 8.93 6.63 7.47
C VAL A 191 8.47 5.22 7.84
N LEU A 192 7.28 4.80 7.41
CA LEU A 192 6.72 3.47 7.68
C LEU A 192 7.41 2.34 6.90
N MET A 193 7.95 2.62 5.72
CA MET A 193 8.68 1.63 4.92
C MET A 193 10.12 1.39 5.38
N THR A 194 10.68 2.32 6.16
CA THR A 194 12.09 2.27 6.59
C THR A 194 12.42 0.95 7.27
N ARG A 195 13.49 0.28 6.83
CA ARG A 195 14.00 -1.01 7.38
C ARG A 195 12.96 -2.14 7.42
N CYS A 196 11.94 -2.09 6.57
CA CYS A 196 11.00 -3.19 6.33
C CYS A 196 11.24 -3.75 4.93
N SER A 197 11.24 -5.07 4.74
CA SER A 197 11.40 -5.70 3.42
C SER A 197 10.07 -6.11 2.80
N SER A 198 9.15 -6.66 3.60
CA SER A 198 7.86 -7.17 3.14
C SER A 198 6.96 -6.08 2.58
N TRP A 199 6.66 -6.15 1.28
CA TRP A 199 5.73 -5.26 0.61
C TRP A 199 4.33 -5.35 1.24
N ALA A 200 3.80 -6.57 1.45
CA ALA A 200 2.47 -6.77 2.02
C ALA A 200 2.34 -6.19 3.43
N THR A 201 3.39 -6.32 4.25
CA THR A 201 3.41 -5.73 5.60
C THR A 201 3.40 -4.21 5.53
N LYS A 202 4.24 -3.61 4.67
CA LYS A 202 4.25 -2.16 4.45
C LYS A 202 2.89 -1.67 4.01
N HIS A 203 2.35 -2.25 2.94
CA HIS A 203 1.08 -1.85 2.35
C HIS A 203 -0.05 -1.90 3.37
N ARG A 204 -0.20 -3.00 4.12
CA ARG A 204 -1.22 -3.12 5.18
C ARG A 204 -1.06 -2.08 6.29
N CYS A 205 0.17 -1.83 6.76
CA CYS A 205 0.40 -0.89 7.85
C CYS A 205 0.19 0.57 7.41
N ILE A 206 0.59 0.91 6.18
CA ILE A 206 0.46 2.27 5.63
C ILE A 206 -1.00 2.57 5.29
N SER A 207 -1.70 1.65 4.63
CA SER A 207 -3.14 1.78 4.39
C SER A 207 -3.91 1.90 5.71
N GLY A 208 -3.68 1.00 6.67
CA GLY A 208 -4.30 1.08 7.99
C GLY A 208 -3.99 2.38 8.73
N PHE A 209 -2.78 2.93 8.59
CA PHE A 209 -2.40 4.21 9.17
C PHE A 209 -3.26 5.35 8.61
N PHE A 210 -3.40 5.46 7.28
CA PHE A 210 -4.21 6.51 6.66
C PHE A 210 -5.72 6.29 6.81
N GLU A 211 -6.17 5.06 7.06
CA GLU A 211 -7.57 4.80 7.45
C GLU A 211 -7.86 5.34 8.87
N ALA A 212 -6.94 5.14 9.81
CA ALA A 212 -7.08 5.66 11.17
C ALA A 212 -6.85 7.18 11.26
N PHE A 213 -5.94 7.70 10.43
CA PHE A 213 -5.48 9.09 10.42
C PHE A 213 -5.48 9.64 8.99
N PRO A 214 -6.64 10.08 8.47
CA PRO A 214 -6.77 10.49 7.07
C PRO A 214 -6.11 11.83 6.76
N THR A 215 -5.83 12.66 7.77
CA THR A 215 -5.19 13.98 7.62
C THR A 215 -4.10 14.16 8.68
N PRO A 216 -3.09 15.03 8.41
CA PRO A 216 -2.07 15.37 9.40
C PRO A 216 -2.65 15.95 10.69
N SER A 217 -3.70 16.78 10.62
CA SER A 217 -4.37 17.30 11.83
C SER A 217 -5.06 16.20 12.63
N ALA A 218 -5.69 15.21 11.97
CA ALA A 218 -6.31 14.09 12.66
C ALA A 218 -5.27 13.25 13.42
N PHE A 219 -4.11 13.00 12.79
CA PHE A 219 -2.99 12.33 13.45
C PHE A 219 -2.48 13.13 14.65
N LEU A 220 -2.21 14.42 14.48
CA LEU A 220 -1.65 15.26 15.54
C LEU A 220 -2.63 15.43 16.71
N SER A 221 -3.92 15.67 16.43
CA SER A 221 -4.96 15.78 17.46
C SER A 221 -5.09 14.51 18.31
N LYS A 222 -5.18 13.33 17.68
CA LYS A 222 -5.34 12.07 18.43
C LYS A 222 -4.06 11.64 19.15
N VAL A 223 -2.96 11.60 18.41
CA VAL A 223 -1.73 10.96 18.92
C VAL A 223 -0.90 11.90 19.78
N VAL A 224 -0.84 13.19 19.43
CA VAL A 224 0.02 14.16 20.12
C VAL A 224 -0.74 14.95 21.17
N LEU A 225 -1.91 15.49 20.84
CA LEU A 225 -2.67 16.32 21.79
C LEU A 225 -3.43 15.46 22.81
N ALA A 226 -4.14 14.42 22.37
CA ALA A 226 -4.86 13.52 23.28
C ALA A 226 -3.96 12.41 23.88
N GLY A 227 -2.76 12.19 23.32
CA GLY A 227 -1.83 11.15 23.79
C GLY A 227 -2.30 9.72 23.47
N GLU A 228 -3.26 9.57 22.57
CA GLU A 228 -3.90 8.29 22.26
C GLU A 228 -3.10 7.51 21.22
N THR A 229 -2.24 6.62 21.69
CA THR A 229 -1.45 5.71 20.82
C THR A 229 -2.09 4.33 20.64
N ALA A 230 -3.24 4.09 21.28
CA ALA A 230 -3.93 2.80 21.29
C ALA A 230 -4.36 2.34 19.89
N ASP A 231 -4.80 3.27 19.04
CA ASP A 231 -5.20 2.98 17.65
C ASP A 231 -3.97 2.77 16.75
N LEU A 232 -2.90 3.53 16.97
CA LEU A 232 -1.70 3.49 16.13
C LEU A 232 -0.87 2.22 16.36
N LYS A 233 -0.68 1.84 17.63
CA LYS A 233 0.18 0.72 18.02
C LYS A 233 -0.15 -0.59 17.29
N PRO A 234 -1.39 -1.11 17.27
CA PRO A 234 -1.70 -2.37 16.59
C PRO A 234 -1.45 -2.31 15.08
N ILE A 235 -1.61 -1.14 14.46
CA ILE A 235 -1.38 -0.93 13.02
C ILE A 235 0.10 -1.12 12.69
N ILE A 236 0.99 -0.41 13.40
CA ILE A 236 2.41 -0.34 13.02
C ILE A 236 3.33 -1.24 13.86
N HIS A 237 2.82 -1.94 14.89
CA HIS A 237 3.64 -2.83 15.74
C HIS A 237 4.41 -3.87 14.93
N SER A 238 3.81 -4.40 13.86
CA SER A 238 4.44 -5.40 12.99
C SER A 238 5.64 -4.89 12.19
N LEU A 239 5.85 -3.58 12.11
CA LEU A 239 6.99 -2.97 11.43
C LEU A 239 8.24 -2.84 12.32
N GLY A 240 8.10 -3.08 13.64
CA GLY A 240 9.16 -2.82 14.62
C GLY A 240 9.52 -1.33 14.74
N LEU A 241 10.47 -1.00 15.62
CA LEU A 241 10.97 0.37 15.83
C LEU A 241 9.85 1.39 16.14
N PHE A 242 8.83 0.96 16.91
CA PHE A 242 7.61 1.73 17.11
C PHE A 242 7.89 3.16 17.60
N ASP A 243 8.69 3.31 18.65
CA ASP A 243 8.96 4.63 19.25
C ASP A 243 9.68 5.57 18.29
N ASP A 244 10.65 5.06 17.53
CA ASP A 244 11.41 5.85 16.56
C ASP A 244 10.54 6.25 15.36
N ARG A 245 9.68 5.34 14.89
CA ARG A 245 8.70 5.65 13.84
C ARG A 245 7.68 6.66 14.31
N LEU A 246 7.14 6.50 15.52
CA LEU A 246 6.19 7.45 16.09
C LEU A 246 6.81 8.84 16.19
N LYS A 247 8.03 8.96 16.73
CA LYS A 247 8.76 10.24 16.77
C LYS A 247 8.94 10.82 15.36
N SER A 248 9.31 9.99 14.38
CA SER A 248 9.51 10.42 13.00
C SER A 248 8.21 10.90 12.35
N LEU A 249 7.09 10.19 12.55
CA LEU A 249 5.76 10.58 12.07
C LEU A 249 5.31 11.91 12.68
N VAL A 250 5.53 12.10 13.98
CA VAL A 250 5.24 13.37 14.67
C VAL A 250 6.08 14.50 14.11
N ASN A 251 7.38 14.28 13.87
CA ASN A 251 8.25 15.30 13.30
C ASN A 251 7.86 15.67 11.86
N VAL A 252 7.54 14.68 11.02
CA VAL A 252 7.01 14.92 9.66
C VAL A 252 5.73 15.74 9.72
N THR A 253 4.79 15.34 10.57
CA THR A 253 3.50 16.02 10.67
C THR A 253 3.64 17.46 11.17
N ARG A 254 4.50 17.70 12.16
CA ARG A 254 4.78 19.05 12.67
C ARG A 254 5.49 19.92 11.65
N ALA A 255 6.51 19.39 10.96
CA ALA A 255 7.20 20.12 9.91
C ALA A 255 6.24 20.49 8.77
N PHE A 256 5.35 19.56 8.42
CA PHE A 256 4.35 19.78 7.39
C PHE A 256 3.32 20.85 7.78
N LEU A 257 2.70 20.74 8.96
CA LEU A 257 1.65 21.66 9.39
C LEU A 257 2.19 23.03 9.81
N PHE A 258 3.32 23.07 10.51
CA PHE A 258 3.78 24.26 11.24
C PHE A 258 5.06 24.88 10.69
N GLY A 259 5.70 24.24 9.71
CA GLY A 259 6.88 24.79 9.05
C GLY A 259 6.58 26.10 8.32
N ASP A 260 7.62 26.58 7.64
CA ASP A 260 7.56 27.81 6.85
C ASP A 260 6.49 27.72 5.75
N ASP A 261 6.17 28.87 5.17
CA ASP A 261 5.19 28.95 4.10
C ASP A 261 5.66 28.12 2.89
N ALA A 262 6.92 28.23 2.47
CA ALA A 262 7.50 27.32 1.49
C ALA A 262 7.90 25.99 2.14
N PHE A 263 7.16 24.91 1.85
CA PHE A 263 7.51 23.58 2.35
C PHE A 263 8.66 22.97 1.56
N GLU A 264 9.81 22.88 2.23
CA GLU A 264 11.01 22.22 1.72
C GLU A 264 11.46 21.08 2.64
N VAL A 265 12.06 20.06 2.04
CA VAL A 265 12.66 18.94 2.77
C VAL A 265 14.14 18.94 2.48
N GLY A 266 14.97 18.94 3.52
CA GLY A 266 16.42 18.95 3.41
C GLY A 266 17.09 17.77 4.10
N LEU A 267 18.32 17.47 3.70
CA LEU A 267 19.18 16.51 4.40
C LEU A 267 19.90 17.10 5.61
N GLN A 268 20.13 18.41 5.60
CA GLN A 268 20.86 19.19 6.59
C GLN A 268 20.23 20.59 6.72
N GLY A 269 20.61 21.36 7.74
CA GLY A 269 20.15 22.74 7.93
C GLY A 269 18.71 22.84 8.45
N GLU A 270 18.07 23.95 8.11
CA GLU A 270 16.74 24.35 8.61
C GLU A 270 15.62 23.42 8.10
N HIS A 271 15.70 22.96 6.85
CA HIS A 271 14.71 22.07 6.24
C HIS A 271 14.88 20.58 6.65
N LYS A 272 15.79 20.26 7.58
CA LYS A 272 16.02 18.88 8.02
C LYS A 272 14.92 18.38 8.95
N ILE A 273 14.07 17.50 8.43
CA ILE A 273 13.07 16.79 9.23
C ILE A 273 13.70 15.58 9.94
N LYS A 274 13.70 15.59 11.28
CA LYS A 274 14.19 14.46 12.10
C LYS A 274 13.36 13.20 11.85
N GLY A 275 14.02 12.13 11.40
CA GLY A 275 13.36 10.87 11.01
C GLY A 275 13.21 10.69 9.49
N VAL A 276 13.42 11.76 8.71
CA VAL A 276 13.50 11.69 7.25
C VAL A 276 14.98 11.66 6.85
N GLY A 277 15.44 10.48 6.43
CA GLY A 277 16.77 10.28 5.87
C GLY A 277 16.83 10.54 4.37
N GLU A 278 17.97 10.19 3.76
CA GLU A 278 18.20 10.32 2.33
C GLU A 278 17.15 9.59 1.48
N PHE A 279 16.72 8.40 1.89
CA PHE A 279 15.64 7.68 1.21
C PHE A 279 14.33 8.48 1.12
N GLY A 280 13.92 9.13 2.22
CA GLY A 280 12.69 9.93 2.25
C GLY A 280 12.84 11.24 1.47
N TYR A 281 14.01 11.88 1.57
CA TYR A 281 14.33 13.08 0.78
C TYR A 281 14.33 12.82 -0.73
N HIS A 282 15.03 11.77 -1.18
CA HIS A 282 15.01 11.38 -2.60
C HIS A 282 13.61 10.97 -3.04
N SER A 283 12.85 10.27 -2.21
CA SER A 283 11.45 9.94 -2.53
C SER A 283 10.61 11.22 -2.72
N TRP A 284 10.79 12.23 -1.87
CA TRP A 284 10.10 13.52 -2.03
C TRP A 284 10.47 14.24 -3.34
N LEU A 285 11.75 14.34 -3.68
CA LEU A 285 12.18 14.94 -4.94
C LEU A 285 11.61 14.19 -6.16
N ILE A 286 11.66 12.85 -6.12
CA ILE A 286 11.20 12.01 -7.23
C ILE A 286 9.68 12.11 -7.38
N PHE A 287 8.94 11.90 -6.29
CA PHE A 287 7.50 11.65 -6.35
C PHE A 287 6.63 12.87 -6.04
N CYS A 288 7.17 13.91 -5.39
CA CYS A 288 6.43 15.17 -5.19
C CYS A 288 6.92 16.30 -6.10
N ARG A 289 8.12 16.22 -6.66
CA ARG A 289 8.70 17.27 -7.52
C ARG A 289 9.03 16.84 -8.95
N ASP A 290 8.78 15.57 -9.30
CA ASP A 290 9.11 14.97 -10.60
C ASP A 290 10.59 15.14 -11.02
N GLU A 291 11.50 15.13 -10.05
CA GLU A 291 12.95 15.26 -10.32
C GLU A 291 13.61 13.90 -10.64
N GLY A 292 12.83 12.83 -10.76
CA GLY A 292 13.35 11.48 -10.93
C GLY A 292 14.17 11.28 -12.22
N ALA A 293 13.95 12.09 -13.25
CA ALA A 293 14.69 12.01 -14.50
C ALA A 293 16.16 12.49 -14.38
N THR A 294 16.44 13.40 -13.45
CA THR A 294 17.75 14.06 -13.27
C THR A 294 18.45 13.66 -11.98
N LEU A 295 17.69 13.26 -10.95
CA LEU A 295 18.21 12.88 -9.64
C LEU A 295 19.05 11.60 -9.70
N LYS A 296 20.16 11.60 -8.97
CA LYS A 296 20.99 10.40 -8.72
C LYS A 296 20.64 9.79 -7.36
N ALA A 297 19.65 8.90 -7.35
CA ALA A 297 19.24 8.22 -6.12
C ALA A 297 20.30 7.21 -5.61
N THR A 298 20.41 7.09 -4.28
CA THR A 298 21.30 6.11 -3.61
C THR A 298 20.65 4.76 -3.36
N ASP A 299 19.33 4.76 -3.09
CA ASP A 299 18.53 3.56 -2.87
C ASP A 299 18.31 2.77 -4.17
N GLU A 300 18.37 1.44 -4.12
CA GLU A 300 18.33 0.60 -5.33
C GLU A 300 16.95 0.61 -6.00
N THR A 301 15.88 0.62 -5.21
CA THR A 301 14.50 0.75 -5.71
C THR A 301 14.30 2.11 -6.39
N LEU A 302 14.78 3.20 -5.78
CA LEU A 302 14.69 4.53 -6.38
C LEU A 302 15.57 4.67 -7.63
N LYS A 303 16.75 4.04 -7.69
CA LYS A 303 17.56 3.98 -8.93
C LYS A 303 16.82 3.27 -10.06
N GLY A 304 16.06 2.22 -9.74
CA GLY A 304 15.19 1.56 -10.70
C GLY A 304 14.19 2.54 -11.30
N PHE A 305 13.52 3.31 -10.45
CA PHE A 305 12.57 4.34 -10.88
C PHE A 305 13.22 5.47 -11.67
N CYS A 306 14.34 6.06 -11.21
CA CYS A 306 15.03 7.12 -11.94
C CYS A 306 15.42 6.67 -13.35
N ARG A 307 15.98 5.46 -13.50
CA ARG A 307 16.31 4.87 -14.82
C ARG A 307 15.07 4.74 -15.70
N TRP A 308 13.94 4.35 -15.13
CA TRP A 308 12.67 4.27 -15.84
C TRP A 308 12.18 5.66 -16.26
N ARG A 309 12.17 6.64 -15.36
CA ARG A 309 11.68 8.01 -15.60
C ARG A 309 12.52 8.74 -16.65
N SER A 310 13.85 8.63 -16.61
CA SER A 310 14.74 9.26 -17.62
C SER A 310 14.44 8.76 -19.03
N ARG A 311 14.15 7.45 -19.22
CA ARG A 311 13.78 6.90 -20.53
C ARG A 311 12.45 7.44 -21.05
N HIS A 312 11.47 7.61 -20.16
CA HIS A 312 10.14 8.11 -20.53
C HIS A 312 10.15 9.61 -20.81
N ALA A 313 10.89 10.40 -20.03
CA ALA A 313 11.08 11.82 -20.28
C ALA A 313 11.71 12.09 -21.66
N GLN A 314 12.70 11.29 -22.06
CA GLN A 314 13.31 11.38 -23.40
C GLN A 314 12.30 11.04 -24.51
N ALA A 315 11.46 10.01 -24.30
CA ALA A 315 10.42 9.64 -25.27
C ALA A 315 9.32 10.71 -25.40
N GLU A 316 8.94 11.37 -24.30
CA GLU A 316 8.00 12.49 -24.31
C GLU A 316 8.58 13.69 -25.09
N GLU A 317 9.86 14.00 -24.89
CA GLU A 317 10.54 15.12 -25.55
C GLU A 317 10.71 14.87 -27.06
N THR A 318 11.08 13.65 -27.47
CA THR A 318 11.15 13.30 -28.90
C THR A 318 9.79 13.37 -29.58
N CYS A 319 8.72 12.92 -28.90
CA CYS A 319 7.36 13.00 -29.42
C CYS A 319 6.85 14.45 -29.57
N LYS A 320 7.15 15.31 -28.59
CA LYS A 320 6.83 16.75 -28.65
C LYS A 320 7.55 17.45 -29.81
N ASN A 321 8.82 17.12 -30.04
CA ASN A 321 9.59 17.69 -31.14
C ASN A 321 9.10 17.21 -32.52
N ALA A 322 8.60 15.97 -32.61
CA ALA A 322 8.04 15.41 -33.83
C ALA A 322 6.66 15.98 -34.19
N THR A 323 5.85 16.40 -33.21
CA THR A 323 4.53 17.02 -33.44
C THR A 323 4.59 18.52 -33.70
N ALA A 324 5.71 19.17 -33.39
CA ALA A 324 5.95 20.60 -33.66
C ALA A 324 6.59 20.88 -35.04
N SER A 325 6.92 19.84 -35.82
CA SER A 325 7.47 19.92 -37.18
C SER A 325 6.42 19.62 -38.23
#